data_AF-A0A1I2CBB1-F1
#
_entry.id   AF-A0A1I2CBB1-F1
#
_cell.length_a   1.000
_cell.length_b   1.000
_cell.length_c   1.000
_cell.angle_alpha   90.00
_cell.angle_beta   90.00
_cell.angle_gamma   90.00
#
_symmetry.space_group_name_H-M   'P 1'
#
loop_
_entity.id
_entity.type
_entity.pdbx_description
1 polymer ?
#
loop_
_entity_poly.entity_id
_entity_poly.type
_entity_poly.pdbx_seq_one_letter_code
_entity_poly.pdbx_strand_id
1 'polypeptide(L)'
;MDTTLNSIHMKNVRVGNHPFMDQSLIAKINSANVALQQLQPINGPTALIVSYVQIKTFCLDLLQANPDNPSFIQAFDMLNEANWKIASPMLDFYESKRVKSYQEAFSQLKATTQAAVTVLTQ
;
A
#
# COMPACT_ATOMS: atom_id res chain seq x y z
N MET A 1 34.07 46.26 -13.45
CA MET A 1 32.94 46.28 -12.50
C MET A 1 31.82 45.53 -13.19
N ASP A 2 31.81 44.20 -13.12
CA ASP A 2 31.19 43.40 -12.04
C ASP A 2 29.69 43.69 -11.89
N THR A 3 28.84 42.85 -12.51
CA THR A 3 27.98 41.78 -11.91
C THR A 3 26.61 42.36 -11.46
N THR A 4 25.41 41.79 -11.64
CA THR A 4 24.95 40.40 -11.81
C THR A 4 23.50 40.39 -12.37
N LEU A 5 23.18 39.32 -13.09
CA LEU A 5 21.84 38.69 -13.27
C LEU A 5 20.90 38.80 -12.05
N ASN A 6 19.60 38.89 -12.30
CA ASN A 6 18.62 38.09 -11.56
C ASN A 6 17.35 37.85 -12.38
N SER A 7 17.39 36.80 -13.19
CA SER A 7 16.20 36.05 -13.60
C SER A 7 16.12 34.84 -12.67
N ILE A 8 15.04 34.70 -11.91
CA ILE A 8 14.74 33.47 -11.19
C ILE A 8 13.33 33.02 -11.60
N HIS A 9 13.31 32.22 -12.66
CA HIS A 9 12.24 31.28 -12.97
C HIS A 9 12.59 29.93 -12.32
N MET A 10 11.56 29.19 -11.90
CA MET A 10 11.58 27.77 -11.54
C MET A 10 12.34 27.37 -10.26
N LYS A 11 11.58 27.06 -9.20
CA LYS A 11 11.96 25.94 -8.32
C LYS A 11 11.34 24.66 -8.90
N ASN A 12 12.07 24.03 -9.81
CA ASN A 12 11.96 22.59 -10.04
C ASN A 12 12.30 21.90 -8.71
N VAL A 13 11.30 21.40 -7.99
CA VAL A 13 11.53 20.38 -6.96
C VAL A 13 11.52 19.03 -7.69
N ARG A 14 12.57 18.77 -8.46
CA ARG A 14 13.00 17.41 -8.77
C ARG A 14 14.03 17.03 -7.71
N VAL A 15 13.54 16.51 -6.58
CA VAL A 15 14.33 15.66 -5.70
C VAL A 15 14.05 14.25 -6.23
N GLY A 16 14.87 13.71 -7.13
CA GLY A 16 16.18 13.18 -6.79
C GLY A 16 15.95 11.70 -6.41
N ASN A 17 16.44 10.78 -7.24
CA ASN A 17 16.47 9.34 -6.96
C ASN A 17 16.88 9.08 -5.50
N HIS A 18 15.96 8.57 -4.67
CA HIS A 18 16.25 8.11 -3.31
C HIS A 18 16.03 6.59 -3.22
N PRO A 19 16.88 5.77 -3.87
CA PRO A 19 16.79 4.31 -3.76
C PRO A 19 16.85 3.85 -2.28
N PHE A 20 17.48 4.63 -1.40
CA PHE A 20 17.48 4.41 0.04
C PHE A 20 16.09 4.56 0.71
N MET A 21 15.27 5.51 0.25
CA MET A 21 13.92 5.73 0.78
C MET A 21 12.97 4.64 0.26
N ASP A 22 13.12 4.26 -1.00
CA ASP A 22 12.35 3.17 -1.61
C ASP A 22 12.63 1.83 -0.93
N GLN A 23 13.90 1.48 -0.68
CA GLN A 23 14.27 0.26 0.04
C GLN A 23 13.74 0.24 1.49
N SER A 24 13.75 1.39 2.17
CA SER A 24 13.20 1.50 3.52
C SER A 24 11.68 1.28 3.53
N LEU A 25 10.97 1.85 2.56
CA LEU A 25 9.52 1.66 2.39
C LEU A 25 9.17 0.22 2.02
N ILE A 26 9.90 -0.39 1.08
CA ILE A 26 9.73 -1.81 0.72
C ILE A 26 9.93 -2.73 1.94
N ALA A 27 10.92 -2.45 2.79
CA ALA A 27 11.13 -3.21 4.02
C ALA A 27 9.96 -3.09 5.01
N LYS A 28 9.40 -1.87 5.17
CA LYS A 28 8.20 -1.65 6.00
C LYS A 28 6.97 -2.35 5.45
N ILE A 29 6.79 -2.31 4.13
CA ILE A 29 5.70 -3.02 3.42
C ILE A 29 5.81 -4.53 3.67
N ASN A 30 7.00 -5.11 3.50
CA ASN A 30 7.23 -6.53 3.76
C ASN A 30 6.93 -6.91 5.21
N SER A 31 7.39 -6.10 6.18
CA SER A 31 7.12 -6.35 7.60
C SER A 31 5.61 -6.30 7.92
N ALA A 32 4.90 -5.28 7.43
CA ALA A 32 3.46 -5.16 7.61
C ALA A 32 2.69 -6.31 6.93
N ASN A 33 3.15 -6.75 5.76
CA ASN A 33 2.54 -7.89 5.07
C ASN A 33 2.76 -9.20 5.83
N VAL A 34 3.96 -9.47 6.37
CA VAL A 34 4.20 -10.64 7.22
C VAL A 34 3.25 -10.65 8.41
N ALA A 35 3.07 -9.51 9.09
CA ALA A 35 2.12 -9.39 10.20
C ALA A 35 0.67 -9.66 9.74
N LEU A 36 0.26 -9.08 8.61
CA LEU A 36 -1.06 -9.31 8.01
C LEU A 36 -1.28 -10.79 7.66
N GLN A 37 -0.27 -11.49 7.14
CA GLN A 37 -0.35 -12.90 6.80
C GLN A 37 -0.52 -13.81 8.03
N GLN A 38 -0.10 -13.37 9.22
CA GLN A 38 -0.30 -14.11 10.47
C GLN A 38 -1.70 -13.92 11.08
N LEU A 39 -2.48 -12.94 10.61
CA LEU A 39 -3.84 -12.73 11.11
C LEU A 39 -4.75 -13.89 10.75
N GLN A 40 -5.58 -14.27 11.72
CA GLN A 40 -6.64 -15.26 11.56
C GLN A 40 -8.01 -14.58 11.53
N PRO A 41 -9.00 -15.12 10.80
CA PRO A 41 -10.34 -14.54 10.72
C PRO A 41 -11.00 -14.33 12.10
N ILE A 42 -10.69 -15.21 13.06
CA ILE A 42 -11.21 -15.13 14.44
C ILE A 42 -10.81 -13.87 15.20
N ASN A 43 -9.78 -13.15 14.74
CA ASN A 43 -9.31 -11.90 15.36
C ASN A 43 -10.17 -10.68 14.97
N GLY A 44 -11.22 -10.89 14.18
CA GLY A 44 -12.09 -9.83 13.66
C GLY A 44 -11.46 -9.00 12.52
N PRO A 45 -12.25 -8.14 11.87
CA PRO A 45 -11.81 -7.38 10.69
C PRO A 45 -10.84 -6.25 11.06
N THR A 46 -10.87 -5.72 12.27
CA THR A 46 -10.15 -4.50 12.66
C THR A 46 -8.65 -4.59 12.40
N ALA A 47 -7.99 -5.63 12.90
CA ALA A 47 -6.54 -5.80 12.73
C ALA A 47 -6.15 -5.95 11.25
N LEU A 48 -6.96 -6.67 10.48
CA LEU A 48 -6.75 -6.87 9.05
C LEU A 48 -6.84 -5.54 8.30
N ILE A 49 -7.87 -4.74 8.58
CA ILE A 49 -8.08 -3.44 7.93
C ILE A 49 -6.97 -2.46 8.28
N VAL A 50 -6.52 -2.42 9.54
CA VAL A 50 -5.41 -1.56 9.96
C VAL A 50 -4.13 -1.91 9.19
N SER A 51 -3.76 -3.20 9.15
CA SER A 51 -2.56 -3.63 8.42
C SER A 51 -2.66 -3.37 6.91
N TYR A 52 -3.84 -3.60 6.32
CA TYR A 52 -4.08 -3.30 4.91
C TYR A 52 -3.93 -1.79 4.61
N VAL A 53 -4.52 -0.91 5.44
CA VAL A 53 -4.41 0.54 5.26
C VAL A 53 -2.95 1.01 5.40
N GLN A 54 -2.19 0.44 6.33
CA GLN A 54 -0.76 0.74 6.47
C GLN A 54 0.02 0.39 5.20
N ILE A 55 -0.16 -0.81 4.66
CA ILE A 55 0.51 -1.25 3.43
C ILE A 55 0.13 -0.35 2.25
N LYS A 56 -1.16 -0.03 2.10
CA LYS A 56 -1.64 0.88 1.06
C LYS A 56 -1.01 2.26 1.17
N THR A 57 -0.85 2.78 2.38
CA THR A 57 -0.23 4.10 2.62
C THR A 57 1.24 4.07 2.19
N PHE A 58 2.00 3.04 2.55
CA PHE A 58 3.39 2.92 2.11
C PHE A 58 3.53 2.75 0.59
N CYS A 59 2.61 2.03 -0.06
CA CYS A 59 2.58 1.95 -1.53
C CYS A 59 2.31 3.31 -2.18
N LEU A 60 1.45 4.14 -1.57
CA LEU A 60 1.22 5.51 -2.03
C LEU A 60 2.48 6.37 -1.87
N ASP A 61 3.18 6.25 -0.74
CA ASP A 61 4.44 6.97 -0.50
C ASP A 61 5.50 6.58 -1.56
N LEU A 62 5.61 5.29 -1.91
CA LEU A 62 6.48 4.81 -3.00
C LEU A 62 6.08 5.42 -4.35
N LEU A 63 4.79 5.38 -4.69
CA LEU A 63 4.29 5.96 -5.93
C LEU A 63 4.53 7.47 -6.01
N GLN A 64 4.41 8.19 -4.89
CA GLN A 64 4.70 9.63 -4.84
C GLN A 64 6.20 9.91 -5.00
N ALA A 65 7.07 9.05 -4.45
CA ALA A 65 8.51 9.18 -4.59
C ALA A 65 8.99 8.88 -6.03
N ASN A 66 8.35 7.94 -6.71
CA ASN A 66 8.67 7.56 -8.09
C ASN A 66 7.40 7.25 -8.90
N PRO A 67 6.72 8.29 -9.43
CA PRO A 67 5.42 8.15 -10.09
C PRO A 67 5.46 7.42 -11.42
N ASP A 68 6.65 7.33 -12.05
CA ASP A 68 6.83 6.67 -13.33
C ASP A 68 7.23 5.19 -13.18
N ASN A 69 7.35 4.68 -11.95
CA ASN A 69 7.71 3.28 -11.70
C ASN A 69 6.49 2.36 -11.91
N PRO A 70 6.51 1.47 -12.92
CA PRO A 70 5.36 0.62 -13.24
C PRO A 70 5.02 -0.35 -12.11
N SER A 71 5.99 -0.85 -11.36
CA SER A 71 5.75 -1.75 -10.22
C SER A 71 5.00 -1.03 -9.09
N PHE A 72 5.28 0.25 -8.87
CA PHE A 72 4.63 1.04 -7.82
C PHE A 72 3.18 1.38 -8.21
N ILE A 73 2.97 1.75 -9.48
CA ILE A 73 1.63 1.96 -10.04
C ILE A 73 0.80 0.69 -9.91
N GLN A 74 1.32 -0.44 -10.40
CA GLN A 74 0.61 -1.71 -10.38
C GLN A 74 0.29 -2.18 -8.95
N ALA A 75 1.24 -2.11 -8.03
CA ALA A 75 1.01 -2.47 -6.64
C ALA A 75 -0.05 -1.58 -5.98
N PHE A 76 -0.04 -0.28 -6.26
CA PHE A 76 -1.04 0.65 -5.74
C PHE A 76 -2.44 0.36 -6.32
N ASP A 77 -2.56 0.14 -7.63
CA ASP A 77 -3.83 -0.15 -8.30
C ASP A 77 -4.47 -1.44 -7.78
N MET A 78 -3.68 -2.50 -7.59
CA MET A 78 -4.13 -3.76 -6.99
C MET A 78 -4.71 -3.55 -5.58
N LEU A 79 -4.14 -2.61 -4.82
CA LEU A 79 -4.65 -2.26 -3.50
C LEU A 79 -5.87 -1.34 -3.57
N ASN A 80 -6.04 -0.52 -4.61
CA ASN A 80 -7.06 0.54 -4.65
C ASN A 80 -8.42 0.08 -5.19
N GLU A 81 -8.48 -0.63 -6.32
CA GLU A 81 -9.76 -0.93 -7.00
C GLU A 81 -10.42 -2.24 -6.55
N ALA A 82 -9.64 -3.29 -6.29
CA ALA A 82 -10.19 -4.62 -5.99
C ALA A 82 -10.57 -4.79 -4.51
N ASN A 83 -9.81 -4.17 -3.59
CA ASN A 83 -9.85 -4.53 -2.18
C ASN A 83 -10.87 -3.76 -1.33
N TRP A 84 -11.19 -2.51 -1.67
CA TRP A 84 -12.17 -1.73 -0.87
C TRP A 84 -13.59 -2.29 -0.97
N LYS A 85 -13.98 -2.80 -2.15
CA LYS A 85 -15.28 -3.47 -2.36
C LYS A 85 -15.41 -4.78 -1.57
N ILE A 86 -14.29 -5.47 -1.31
CA ILE A 86 -14.25 -6.72 -0.54
C ILE A 86 -14.20 -6.42 0.97
N ALA A 87 -13.43 -5.41 1.37
CA ALA A 87 -13.19 -5.03 2.76
C ALA A 87 -14.36 -4.28 3.41
N SER A 88 -15.04 -3.40 2.67
CA SER A 88 -16.10 -2.55 3.21
C SER A 88 -17.26 -3.35 3.84
N PRO A 89 -17.80 -4.41 3.22
CA PRO A 89 -18.84 -5.24 3.84
C PRO A 89 -18.37 -6.00 5.09
N MET A 90 -17.07 -6.14 5.32
CA MET A 90 -16.54 -6.87 6.48
C MET A 90 -16.60 -6.04 7.76
N LEU A 91 -16.65 -4.70 7.64
CA LEU A 91 -16.73 -3.78 8.78
C LEU A 91 -18.11 -3.81 9.45
N ASP A 92 -19.16 -4.12 8.69
CA ASP A 92 -20.55 -4.09 9.17
C ASP A 92 -21.06 -5.43 9.69
N PHE A 93 -20.31 -6.53 9.54
CA PHE A 93 -20.84 -7.88 9.73
C PHE A 93 -20.05 -8.72 10.73
N TYR A 94 -20.61 -8.88 11.94
CA TYR A 94 -20.18 -9.84 12.96
C TYR A 94 -21.27 -10.87 13.31
N GLU A 95 -22.24 -11.12 12.42
CA GLU A 95 -23.31 -12.09 12.66
C GLU A 95 -22.97 -13.50 12.13
N SER A 96 -23.16 -14.48 13.01
CA SER A 96 -22.86 -15.91 12.86
C SER A 96 -23.43 -16.60 11.61
N LYS A 97 -24.38 -15.99 10.90
CA LYS A 97 -24.98 -16.56 9.67
C LYS A 97 -24.20 -16.27 8.39
N ARG A 98 -23.15 -15.43 8.42
CA ARG A 98 -22.34 -15.06 7.23
C ARG A 98 -20.83 -15.31 7.39
N VAL A 99 -20.43 -16.15 8.35
CA VAL A 99 -19.02 -16.48 8.64
C VAL A 99 -18.23 -16.92 7.40
N LYS A 100 -18.85 -17.70 6.50
CA LYS A 100 -18.21 -18.16 5.26
C LYS A 100 -17.83 -16.99 4.35
N SER A 101 -18.75 -16.05 4.11
CA SER A 101 -18.49 -14.86 3.29
C SER A 101 -17.43 -13.95 3.90
N TYR A 102 -17.40 -13.85 5.24
CA TYR A 102 -16.34 -13.14 5.95
C TYR A 102 -14.98 -13.82 5.78
N GLN A 103 -14.89 -15.15 5.95
CA GLN A 103 -13.63 -15.88 5.77
C GLN A 103 -13.11 -15.82 4.33
N GLU A 104 -14.00 -15.87 3.34
CA GLU A 104 -13.67 -15.71 1.93
C GLU A 104 -13.10 -14.32 1.65
N ALA A 105 -13.80 -13.25 2.06
CA ALA A 105 -13.33 -11.88 1.90
C ALA A 105 -12.02 -11.61 2.67
N PHE A 106 -11.85 -12.23 3.86
CA PHE A 106 -10.62 -12.16 4.65
C PHE A 106 -9.45 -12.76 3.89
N SER A 107 -9.64 -13.96 3.35
CA SER A 107 -8.62 -14.67 2.58
C SER A 107 -8.27 -13.93 1.29
N GLN A 108 -9.27 -13.36 0.62
CA GLN A 108 -9.08 -12.60 -0.60
C GLN A 108 -8.29 -11.30 -0.35
N LEU A 109 -8.59 -10.56 0.73
CA LEU A 109 -7.82 -9.36 1.07
C LEU A 109 -6.35 -9.68 1.36
N LYS A 110 -6.08 -10.81 2.06
CA LYS A 110 -4.72 -11.29 2.30
C LYS A 110 -3.99 -11.65 1.01
N ALA A 111 -4.66 -12.35 0.10
CA ALA A 111 -4.09 -12.77 -1.18
C ALA A 111 -3.75 -11.57 -2.07
N THR A 112 -4.67 -10.61 -2.22
CA THR A 112 -4.41 -9.41 -3.03
C THR A 112 -3.29 -8.57 -2.45
N THR A 113 -3.25 -8.42 -1.11
CA THR A 113 -2.18 -7.68 -0.45
C THR A 113 -0.82 -8.35 -0.68
N GLN A 114 -0.75 -9.67 -0.53
CA GLN A 114 0.46 -10.44 -0.83
C GLN A 114 0.91 -10.25 -2.29
N ALA A 115 -0.02 -10.30 -3.24
CA ALA A 115 0.29 -10.14 -4.66
C ALA A 115 0.85 -8.74 -4.97
N ALA A 116 0.27 -7.68 -4.38
CA ALA A 116 0.79 -6.32 -4.52
C ALA A 116 2.22 -6.18 -3.95
N VAL A 117 2.49 -6.79 -2.79
CA VAL A 117 3.83 -6.79 -2.20
C VAL A 117 4.84 -7.55 -3.06
N THR A 118 4.45 -8.69 -3.64
CA THR A 118 5.31 -9.45 -4.55
C THR A 118 5.77 -8.60 -5.74
N VAL A 119 4.88 -7.82 -6.37
CA VAL A 119 5.20 -6.92 -7.49
C VAL A 119 6.27 -5.88 -7.12
N LEU A 120 6.34 -5.45 -5.86
CA LEU A 120 7.34 -4.48 -5.39
C LEU A 120 8.73 -5.09 -5.13
N THR A 121 8.82 -6.42 -5.10
CA THR A 121 10.04 -7.15 -4.71
C THR A 121 10.64 -8.02 -5.82
N GLN A 122 10.00 -8.04 -7.00
CA GLN A 122 10.49 -8.69 -8.22
C GLN A 122 11.40 -7.76 -9.01
#